data_AF-S7Q306-F1
#
_entry.id   AF-S7Q306-F1
#
_cell.length_a   1.000
_cell.length_b   1.000
_cell.length_c   1.000
_cell.angle_alpha   90.00
_cell.angle_beta   90.00
_cell.angle_gamma   90.00
#
_symmetry.space_group_name_H-M   'P 1'
#
loop_
_entity.id
_entity.type
_entity.pdbx_description
1 polymer ?
#
loop_
_entity_poly.entity_id
_entity_poly.type
_entity_poly.pdbx_seq_one_letter_code
_entity_poly.pdbx_strand_id
1 'polypeptide(L)'
;MLTLDEMLNRQSSPPIPSGEPRRTSDSPCGPSPDAAAPSTVIGPVHTGKRPMEDFSQYAQSVARRKRLRPEDSDELVSYSKLSRGEKDIWLASTLLSIQGTVSQLQAPDAQWDLPVMLKKKIDIYSAVVILSPTLSAYVSDDAPRKVLIDILERYPSWGYKQDVKENPYRYNIVISFISAKLTARRYTAKKIIAESIGTTAEDPEELKRVDADDILALCEGLVAKVFKAAKIVITVPMCARVAFLRLIYVGQPDAGDKYWDSADEKLKDFRVKLSNDPKKISSKFAKILSQDRQVYGDVDVDYTLKSACMNAAQRMGEGVYAGTEGAPVNGAEQSDDDSG
;
A
#
# COMPACT_ATOMS: atom_id res chain seq x y z
N MET A 1 -13.66 -40.01 0.99
CA MET A 1 -13.68 -38.66 0.40
C MET A 1 -13.31 -38.78 -1.08
N LEU A 2 -13.91 -37.97 -1.96
CA LEU A 2 -13.40 -37.82 -3.34
C LEU A 2 -12.05 -37.11 -3.32
N THR A 3 -11.16 -37.46 -4.23
CA THR A 3 -9.87 -36.77 -4.38
C THR A 3 -10.04 -35.42 -5.06
N LEU A 4 -9.09 -34.50 -4.82
CA LEU A 4 -9.13 -33.14 -5.36
C LEU A 4 -9.22 -33.13 -6.90
N ASP A 5 -8.55 -34.08 -7.57
CA ASP A 5 -8.45 -34.15 -9.03
C ASP A 5 -9.70 -34.72 -9.72
N GLU A 6 -10.38 -35.72 -9.14
CA GLU A 6 -11.63 -36.28 -9.71
C GLU A 6 -12.70 -35.20 -9.91
N MET A 7 -12.73 -34.22 -9.00
CA MET A 7 -13.67 -33.10 -9.06
C MET A 7 -13.43 -32.15 -10.23
N LEU A 8 -12.21 -32.07 -10.79
CA LEU A 8 -11.80 -30.98 -11.70
C LEU A 8 -12.35 -31.10 -13.13
N ASN A 9 -12.59 -32.30 -13.63
CA ASN A 9 -12.53 -32.57 -15.08
C ASN A 9 -13.88 -32.53 -15.84
N ARG A 10 -14.81 -31.61 -15.52
CA ARG A 10 -16.06 -31.39 -16.30
C ARG A 10 -16.14 -29.97 -16.89
N GLN A 11 -16.13 -29.87 -18.22
CA GLN A 11 -16.15 -28.60 -18.99
C GLN A 11 -17.49 -28.36 -19.75
N SER A 12 -17.82 -27.08 -20.03
CA SER A 12 -18.94 -26.61 -20.90
C SER A 12 -18.66 -25.21 -21.51
N SER A 13 -19.47 -24.76 -22.49
CA SER A 13 -19.08 -23.84 -23.59
C SER A 13 -19.37 -22.31 -23.44
N PRO A 14 -18.74 -21.41 -24.24
CA PRO A 14 -18.61 -19.96 -23.97
C PRO A 14 -19.73 -19.05 -24.54
N PRO A 15 -19.68 -17.71 -24.34
CA PRO A 15 -20.61 -16.70 -24.88
C PRO A 15 -19.96 -15.70 -25.89
N ILE A 16 -20.72 -14.66 -26.31
CA ILE A 16 -20.38 -13.63 -27.34
C ILE A 16 -20.41 -12.19 -26.71
N PRO A 17 -19.68 -11.17 -27.23
CA PRO A 17 -19.26 -9.99 -26.43
C PRO A 17 -19.95 -8.62 -26.71
N SER A 18 -19.40 -7.58 -26.04
CA SER A 18 -19.93 -6.24 -25.69
C SER A 18 -19.84 -5.10 -26.74
N GLY A 19 -20.26 -3.87 -26.35
CA GLY A 19 -19.96 -2.59 -27.03
C GLY A 19 -20.11 -1.32 -26.14
N GLU A 20 -19.44 -0.21 -26.51
CA GLU A 20 -19.41 1.14 -25.85
C GLU A 20 -19.59 2.27 -26.94
N PRO A 21 -19.00 3.51 -26.91
CA PRO A 21 -18.63 4.52 -25.86
C PRO A 21 -18.98 6.01 -26.24
N ARG A 22 -18.67 7.04 -25.38
CA ARG A 22 -18.28 8.48 -25.69
C ARG A 22 -18.12 9.35 -24.40
N ARG A 23 -17.09 10.22 -24.16
CA ARG A 23 -16.77 11.63 -24.59
C ARG A 23 -17.77 12.73 -24.09
N THR A 24 -17.45 13.98 -23.65
CA THR A 24 -16.28 14.95 -23.62
C THR A 24 -16.56 16.10 -22.56
N SER A 25 -15.87 17.25 -22.28
CA SER A 25 -14.66 18.05 -22.68
C SER A 25 -14.38 19.30 -21.75
N ASP A 26 -13.15 19.87 -21.75
CA ASP A 26 -12.68 21.27 -21.37
C ASP A 26 -12.85 21.79 -19.89
N SER A 27 -12.43 23.00 -19.39
CA SER A 27 -11.86 24.29 -19.91
C SER A 27 -11.09 25.14 -18.79
N PRO A 28 -10.42 26.32 -19.03
CA PRO A 28 -9.34 26.90 -18.13
C PRO A 28 -9.44 28.40 -17.60
N CYS A 29 -8.30 28.95 -17.05
CA CYS A 29 -7.92 30.34 -16.58
C CYS A 29 -8.09 30.67 -15.05
N GLY A 30 -7.35 31.58 -14.35
CA GLY A 30 -6.31 32.61 -14.65
C GLY A 30 -5.41 33.07 -13.42
N PRO A 31 -4.66 34.23 -13.42
CA PRO A 31 -3.41 34.43 -12.60
C PRO A 31 -3.17 35.75 -11.75
N SER A 32 -1.97 35.88 -11.12
CA SER A 32 -1.20 37.12 -10.69
C SER A 32 -1.50 37.87 -9.35
N PRO A 33 -0.66 38.83 -8.80
CA PRO A 33 0.82 39.08 -8.79
C PRO A 33 1.45 39.65 -7.43
N ASP A 34 2.66 40.26 -7.51
CA ASP A 34 3.67 40.76 -6.52
C ASP A 34 3.36 41.88 -5.46
N ALA A 35 4.30 42.08 -4.49
CA ALA A 35 4.66 43.36 -3.83
C ALA A 35 6.06 43.37 -3.14
N ALA A 36 6.74 44.54 -2.98
CA ALA A 36 8.06 44.68 -2.31
C ALA A 36 8.31 46.07 -1.67
N ALA A 37 9.30 46.21 -0.75
CA ALA A 37 9.58 47.42 0.06
C ALA A 37 11.09 47.52 0.52
N PRO A 38 11.60 48.62 1.15
CA PRO A 38 12.89 49.22 0.72
C PRO A 38 14.01 49.38 1.79
N SER A 39 15.13 50.02 1.38
CA SER A 39 16.39 50.20 2.15
C SER A 39 16.65 51.65 2.63
N THR A 40 17.53 51.82 3.64
CA THR A 40 17.89 53.11 4.27
C THR A 40 19.41 53.37 4.23
N VAL A 41 19.84 54.64 4.15
CA VAL A 41 21.25 55.07 3.98
C VAL A 41 21.74 55.89 5.18
N ILE A 42 23.01 55.73 5.59
CA ILE A 42 23.69 56.49 6.66
C ILE A 42 25.09 56.94 6.18
N GLY A 43 25.54 58.13 6.62
CA GLY A 43 26.74 58.81 6.13
C GLY A 43 28.10 58.45 6.79
N PRO A 44 29.20 59.07 6.35
CA PRO A 44 30.57 58.65 6.67
C PRO A 44 31.11 59.15 8.01
N VAL A 45 32.02 58.37 8.62
CA VAL A 45 32.73 58.71 9.86
C VAL A 45 34.25 58.64 9.62
N HIS A 46 34.97 59.70 9.97
CA HIS A 46 36.44 59.76 9.83
C HIS A 46 37.14 58.87 10.87
N THR A 47 38.12 58.06 10.43
CA THR A 47 38.89 57.16 11.31
C THR A 47 40.38 57.51 11.29
N GLY A 48 40.95 57.73 12.48
CA GLY A 48 42.40 57.91 12.65
C GLY A 48 43.13 56.56 12.59
N LYS A 49 44.27 56.52 11.90
CA LYS A 49 45.09 55.30 11.75
C LYS A 49 45.76 54.93 13.08
N ARG A 50 45.27 53.89 13.75
CA ARG A 50 45.97 53.24 14.87
C ARG A 50 47.03 52.26 14.34
N PRO A 51 48.11 51.98 15.09
CA PRO A 51 49.03 50.88 14.79
C PRO A 51 48.29 49.53 14.69
N MET A 52 48.85 48.61 13.91
CA MET A 52 48.28 47.28 13.70
C MET A 52 48.67 46.35 14.87
N GLU A 53 47.70 46.09 15.76
CA GLU A 53 47.87 45.22 16.93
C GLU A 53 47.99 43.74 16.49
N ASP A 54 49.04 43.04 16.95
CA ASP A 54 49.21 41.60 16.71
C ASP A 54 48.42 40.78 17.73
N PHE A 55 47.42 40.04 17.24
CA PHE A 55 46.56 39.18 18.05
C PHE A 55 47.00 37.70 18.08
N SER A 56 48.17 37.35 17.54
CA SER A 56 48.64 35.95 17.42
C SER A 56 48.61 35.18 18.75
N GLN A 57 49.10 35.78 19.84
CA GLN A 57 49.08 35.15 21.17
C GLN A 57 47.65 34.97 21.70
N TYR A 58 46.77 35.95 21.46
CA TYR A 58 45.36 35.86 21.86
C TYR A 58 44.64 34.76 21.09
N ALA A 59 44.84 34.67 19.77
CA ALA A 59 44.30 33.61 18.92
C ALA A 59 44.71 32.21 19.40
N GLN A 60 46.00 31.98 19.69
CA GLN A 60 46.47 30.72 20.28
C GLN A 60 45.80 30.41 21.63
N SER A 61 45.61 31.42 22.48
CA SER A 61 44.94 31.25 23.78
C SER A 61 43.46 30.87 23.64
N VAL A 62 42.77 31.41 22.62
CA VAL A 62 41.37 31.11 22.30
C VAL A 62 41.25 29.73 21.68
N ALA A 63 42.12 29.35 20.73
CA ALA A 63 42.13 28.04 20.11
C ALA A 63 42.30 26.92 21.16
N ARG A 64 43.30 27.04 22.05
CA ARG A 64 43.50 26.11 23.17
C ARG A 64 42.29 26.05 24.11
N ARG A 65 41.70 27.19 24.45
CA ARG A 65 40.51 27.28 25.33
C ARG A 65 39.25 26.67 24.72
N LYS A 66 39.09 26.78 23.40
CA LYS A 66 37.98 26.20 22.62
C LYS A 66 38.22 24.76 22.18
N ARG A 67 39.43 24.22 22.38
CA ARG A 67 39.86 22.88 21.90
C ARG A 67 39.65 22.71 20.40
N LEU A 68 40.01 23.72 19.63
CA LEU A 68 40.07 23.65 18.17
C LEU A 68 41.05 22.56 17.72
N ARG A 69 40.84 21.99 16.52
CA ARG A 69 41.81 21.06 15.92
C ARG A 69 43.09 21.83 15.52
N PRO A 70 44.23 21.15 15.30
CA PRO A 70 45.47 21.82 14.90
C PRO A 70 45.30 22.70 13.65
N GLU A 71 44.53 22.22 12.66
CA GLU A 71 44.30 22.90 11.39
C GLU A 71 43.49 24.18 11.60
N ASP A 72 42.37 24.08 12.33
CA ASP A 72 41.51 25.22 12.69
C ASP A 72 42.26 26.26 13.55
N SER A 73 43.21 25.80 14.38
CA SER A 73 44.04 26.64 15.24
C SER A 73 45.06 27.44 14.42
N ASP A 74 45.75 26.79 13.48
CA ASP A 74 46.74 27.45 12.63
C ASP A 74 46.08 28.40 11.61
N GLU A 75 44.88 28.08 11.14
CA GLU A 75 44.04 28.99 10.36
C GLU A 75 43.63 30.22 11.19
N LEU A 76 43.16 30.05 12.43
CA LEU A 76 42.80 31.17 13.31
C LEU A 76 44.00 32.07 13.65
N VAL A 77 45.20 31.49 13.83
CA VAL A 77 46.44 32.25 14.03
C VAL A 77 46.84 32.99 12.74
N SER A 78 46.66 32.39 11.57
CA SER A 78 46.92 33.04 10.28
C SER A 78 45.96 34.21 10.05
N TYR A 79 44.66 34.01 10.26
CA TYR A 79 43.64 35.06 10.25
C TYR A 79 43.96 36.21 11.22
N SER A 80 44.50 35.91 12.42
CA SER A 80 44.82 36.95 13.41
C SER A 80 45.84 37.99 12.93
N LYS A 81 46.73 37.62 11.99
CA LYS A 81 47.80 38.46 11.43
C LYS A 81 47.36 39.34 10.25
N LEU A 82 46.22 39.03 9.63
CA LEU A 82 45.67 39.80 8.51
C LEU A 82 45.32 41.25 8.92
N SER A 83 45.43 42.19 7.99
CA SER A 83 44.90 43.55 8.19
C SER A 83 43.37 43.55 8.27
N ARG A 84 42.76 44.68 8.67
CA ARG A 84 41.31 44.75 8.84
C ARG A 84 40.55 44.43 7.54
N GLY A 85 40.97 44.99 6.40
CA GLY A 85 40.31 44.71 5.11
C GLY A 85 40.45 43.26 4.66
N GLU A 86 41.62 42.65 4.90
CA GLU A 86 41.84 41.22 4.63
C GLU A 86 41.00 40.33 5.55
N LYS A 87 40.81 40.72 6.82
CA LYS A 87 39.90 40.03 7.77
C LYS A 87 38.45 40.13 7.32
N ASP A 88 37.99 41.30 6.90
CA ASP A 88 36.64 41.52 6.40
C ASP A 88 36.38 40.69 5.11
N ILE A 89 37.36 40.61 4.19
CA ILE A 89 37.31 39.75 3.00
C ILE A 89 37.34 38.25 3.36
N TRP A 90 38.21 37.83 4.28
CA TRP A 90 38.28 36.43 4.72
C TRP A 90 36.97 35.99 5.38
N LEU A 91 36.39 36.82 6.25
CA LEU A 91 35.08 36.56 6.86
C LEU A 91 33.97 36.44 5.80
N ALA A 92 33.95 37.32 4.79
CA ALA A 92 32.99 37.23 3.70
C ALA A 92 33.18 35.93 2.88
N SER A 93 34.42 35.54 2.59
CA SER A 93 34.73 34.27 1.90
C SER A 93 34.28 33.05 2.70
N THR A 94 34.61 32.99 3.99
CA THR A 94 34.21 31.90 4.88
C THR A 94 32.69 31.85 5.08
N LEU A 95 32.02 33.00 5.15
CA LEU A 95 30.56 33.07 5.23
C LEU A 95 29.89 32.59 3.94
N LEU A 96 30.41 32.97 2.76
CA LEU A 96 29.92 32.49 1.46
C LEU A 96 30.18 30.99 1.27
N SER A 97 31.32 30.48 1.75
CA SER A 97 31.64 29.05 1.78
C SER A 97 30.67 28.26 2.68
N ILE A 98 30.39 28.77 3.89
CA ILE A 98 29.37 28.22 4.79
C ILE A 98 27.99 28.29 4.14
N GLN A 99 27.61 29.40 3.51
CA GLN A 99 26.32 29.51 2.80
C GLN A 99 26.22 28.51 1.64
N GLY A 100 27.31 28.29 0.88
CA GLY A 100 27.37 27.25 -0.15
C GLY A 100 27.20 25.84 0.43
N THR A 101 27.94 25.52 1.48
CA THR A 101 27.86 24.22 2.17
C THR A 101 26.47 24.00 2.80
N VAL A 102 25.87 25.03 3.40
CA VAL A 102 24.50 25.00 3.94
C VAL A 102 23.45 24.89 2.84
N SER A 103 23.69 25.44 1.64
CA SER A 103 22.81 25.25 0.48
C SER A 103 22.93 23.85 -0.14
N GLN A 104 24.07 23.18 0.03
CA GLN A 104 24.28 21.78 -0.36
C GLN A 104 23.76 20.80 0.70
N LEU A 105 23.80 21.19 1.99
CA LEU A 105 23.12 20.52 3.09
C LEU A 105 21.61 20.75 3.00
N GLN A 106 20.97 20.10 2.02
CA GLN A 106 19.55 19.82 2.09
C GLN A 106 19.24 19.25 3.49
N ALA A 107 18.26 19.83 4.18
CA ALA A 107 17.85 19.35 5.50
C ALA A 107 17.56 17.85 5.41
N PRO A 108 18.22 17.00 6.22
CA PRO A 108 18.48 15.60 5.91
C PRO A 108 17.20 14.88 5.51
N ASP A 109 17.14 14.50 4.22
CA ASP A 109 15.92 14.30 3.41
C ASP A 109 14.69 14.00 4.28
N ALA A 110 13.93 15.06 4.58
CA ALA A 110 12.90 15.06 5.62
C ALA A 110 11.99 13.83 5.49
N GLN A 111 12.22 12.85 6.37
CA GLN A 111 11.94 11.43 6.11
C GLN A 111 10.53 11.27 5.53
N TRP A 112 10.44 10.85 4.26
CA TRP A 112 9.16 10.89 3.55
C TRP A 112 8.17 9.91 4.14
N ASP A 113 7.29 10.44 4.99
CA ASP A 113 6.29 9.66 5.69
C ASP A 113 5.09 9.42 4.78
N LEU A 114 4.80 8.15 4.51
CA LEU A 114 3.68 7.72 3.68
C LEU A 114 2.37 8.34 4.20
N PRO A 115 1.61 9.12 3.40
CA PRO A 115 0.46 9.90 3.88
C PRO A 115 -0.60 9.05 4.60
N VAL A 116 -1.23 9.61 5.63
CA VAL A 116 -2.21 8.90 6.48
C VAL A 116 -3.42 8.40 5.68
N MET A 117 -3.90 9.19 4.71
CA MET A 117 -4.97 8.75 3.80
C MET A 117 -4.53 7.56 2.93
N LEU A 118 -3.30 7.61 2.38
CA LEU A 118 -2.74 6.52 1.59
C LEU A 118 -2.55 5.24 2.43
N LYS A 119 -2.05 5.38 3.68
CA LYS A 119 -1.98 4.28 4.67
C LYS A 119 -3.36 3.65 4.90
N LYS A 120 -4.42 4.46 5.11
CA LYS A 120 -5.81 4.01 5.33
C LYS A 120 -6.40 3.31 4.09
N LYS A 121 -6.22 3.87 2.89
CA LYS A 121 -6.71 3.30 1.63
C LYS A 121 -5.99 2.00 1.29
N ILE A 122 -4.66 1.90 1.46
CA ILE A 122 -3.91 0.63 1.29
C ILE A 122 -4.42 -0.44 2.26
N ASP A 123 -4.67 -0.09 3.54
CA ASP A 123 -5.21 -1.03 4.51
C ASP A 123 -6.58 -1.57 4.08
N ILE A 124 -7.47 -0.71 3.57
CA ILE A 124 -8.79 -1.06 3.05
C ILE A 124 -8.70 -1.92 1.77
N TYR A 125 -7.95 -1.50 0.74
CA TYR A 125 -7.93 -2.26 -0.52
C TYR A 125 -7.13 -3.57 -0.41
N SER A 126 -6.14 -3.67 0.48
CA SER A 126 -5.46 -4.94 0.76
C SER A 126 -6.41 -6.02 1.31
N ALA A 127 -7.52 -5.62 1.92
CA ALA A 127 -8.61 -6.53 2.30
C ALA A 127 -9.37 -7.05 1.08
N VAL A 128 -9.88 -6.11 0.27
CA VAL A 128 -10.70 -6.38 -0.92
C VAL A 128 -9.95 -7.27 -1.91
N VAL A 129 -8.67 -6.99 -2.17
CA VAL A 129 -7.87 -7.79 -3.11
C VAL A 129 -7.65 -9.22 -2.63
N ILE A 130 -7.45 -9.46 -1.33
CA ILE A 130 -7.28 -10.82 -0.78
C ILE A 130 -8.60 -11.62 -0.75
N LEU A 131 -9.74 -10.96 -0.54
CA LEU A 131 -11.05 -11.63 -0.68
C LEU A 131 -11.57 -11.71 -2.12
N SER A 132 -10.89 -11.08 -3.09
CA SER A 132 -11.37 -11.00 -4.47
C SER A 132 -11.52 -12.38 -5.11
N PRO A 133 -12.71 -12.72 -5.65
CA PRO A 133 -12.94 -13.99 -6.33
C PRO A 133 -12.15 -14.10 -7.64
N THR A 134 -11.83 -12.97 -8.27
CA THR A 134 -11.12 -12.90 -9.57
C THR A 134 -9.60 -12.97 -9.45
N LEU A 135 -9.03 -12.79 -8.25
CA LEU A 135 -7.59 -12.78 -7.98
C LEU A 135 -6.86 -13.95 -8.66
N SER A 136 -5.80 -13.64 -9.41
CA SER A 136 -4.96 -14.60 -10.14
C SER A 136 -4.17 -15.49 -9.18
N ALA A 137 -3.37 -14.88 -8.31
CA ALA A 137 -2.53 -15.55 -7.32
C ALA A 137 -2.44 -14.71 -6.04
N TYR A 138 -2.26 -15.36 -4.90
CA TYR A 138 -2.13 -14.78 -3.56
C TYR A 138 -0.71 -14.35 -3.23
N VAL A 139 0.31 -14.99 -3.79
CA VAL A 139 1.74 -14.68 -3.59
C VAL A 139 2.46 -14.56 -4.93
N SER A 140 2.20 -15.51 -5.83
CA SER A 140 2.87 -15.65 -7.12
C SER A 140 2.67 -14.45 -8.04
N ASP A 141 3.65 -14.21 -8.92
CA ASP A 141 3.68 -13.15 -9.93
C ASP A 141 3.38 -11.73 -9.40
N ASP A 142 3.50 -11.50 -8.09
CA ASP A 142 3.12 -10.27 -7.38
C ASP A 142 1.68 -9.80 -7.65
N ALA A 143 0.79 -10.72 -8.03
CA ALA A 143 -0.56 -10.41 -8.52
C ALA A 143 -1.43 -9.53 -7.60
N PRO A 144 -1.46 -9.72 -6.26
CA PRO A 144 -2.23 -8.83 -5.39
C PRO A 144 -1.60 -7.44 -5.28
N ARG A 145 -0.26 -7.33 -5.39
CA ARG A 145 0.45 -6.06 -5.31
C ARG A 145 0.24 -5.23 -6.58
N LYS A 146 0.29 -5.86 -7.75
CA LYS A 146 0.01 -5.22 -9.05
C LYS A 146 -1.37 -4.57 -9.04
N VAL A 147 -2.43 -5.33 -8.76
CA VAL A 147 -3.80 -4.79 -8.69
C VAL A 147 -3.96 -3.72 -7.62
N LEU A 148 -3.25 -3.80 -6.49
CA LEU A 148 -3.29 -2.71 -5.51
C LEU A 148 -2.65 -1.41 -6.03
N ILE A 149 -1.56 -1.50 -6.79
CA ILE A 149 -0.95 -0.34 -7.48
C ILE A 149 -1.91 0.19 -8.55
N ASP A 150 -2.50 -0.69 -9.36
CA ASP A 150 -3.46 -0.32 -10.42
C ASP A 150 -4.70 0.40 -9.85
N ILE A 151 -5.12 0.06 -8.63
CA ILE A 151 -6.15 0.78 -7.87
C ILE A 151 -5.62 2.16 -7.43
N LEU A 152 -4.42 2.23 -6.84
CA LEU A 152 -3.86 3.51 -6.38
C LEU A 152 -3.60 4.50 -7.52
N GLU A 153 -3.18 4.04 -8.70
CA GLU A 153 -2.96 4.89 -9.88
C GLU A 153 -4.26 5.47 -10.44
N ARG A 154 -5.41 4.83 -10.20
CA ARG A 154 -6.74 5.38 -10.53
C ARG A 154 -7.19 6.48 -9.57
N TYR A 155 -6.55 6.62 -8.39
CA TYR A 155 -6.93 7.61 -7.37
C TYR A 155 -5.73 8.41 -6.80
N PRO A 156 -5.05 9.26 -7.61
CA PRO A 156 -3.91 10.06 -7.15
C PRO A 156 -4.25 11.05 -6.01
N SER A 157 -5.53 11.38 -5.84
CA SER A 157 -6.06 12.21 -4.74
C SER A 157 -5.79 11.63 -3.36
N TRP A 158 -5.65 10.30 -3.23
CA TRP A 158 -5.30 9.66 -1.95
C TRP A 158 -3.83 9.83 -1.56
N GLY A 159 -3.00 10.41 -2.43
CA GLY A 159 -1.58 10.70 -2.19
C GLY A 159 -0.60 9.87 -3.02
N TYR A 160 -1.07 8.91 -3.82
CA TYR A 160 -0.22 8.15 -4.75
C TYR A 160 -0.11 8.89 -6.10
N LYS A 161 0.72 9.93 -6.11
CA LYS A 161 0.94 10.82 -7.25
C LYS A 161 2.15 10.38 -8.09
N GLN A 162 2.30 10.98 -9.27
CA GLN A 162 3.42 10.69 -10.18
C GLN A 162 4.79 10.92 -9.52
N ASP A 163 4.94 11.93 -8.65
CA ASP A 163 6.20 12.18 -7.92
C ASP A 163 6.56 11.07 -6.90
N VAL A 164 5.56 10.31 -6.43
CA VAL A 164 5.74 9.14 -5.56
C VAL A 164 6.13 7.91 -6.37
N LYS A 165 5.71 7.83 -7.64
CA LYS A 165 6.02 6.75 -8.59
C LYS A 165 7.41 6.94 -9.24
N GLU A 166 7.78 8.17 -9.57
CA GLU A 166 9.08 8.51 -10.19
C GLU A 166 10.24 8.54 -9.19
N ASN A 167 9.97 8.82 -7.90
CA ASN A 167 10.98 8.78 -6.85
C ASN A 167 11.15 7.35 -6.29
N PRO A 168 12.28 6.65 -6.50
CA PRO A 168 12.42 5.24 -6.11
C PRO A 168 12.35 5.01 -4.59
N TYR A 169 12.78 5.97 -3.78
CA TYR A 169 12.71 5.89 -2.32
C TYR A 169 11.26 5.94 -1.83
N ARG A 170 10.46 6.90 -2.32
CA ARG A 170 9.03 7.01 -2.00
C ARG A 170 8.24 5.80 -2.50
N TYR A 171 8.50 5.37 -3.73
CA TYR A 171 7.91 4.17 -4.32
C TYR A 171 8.20 2.92 -3.48
N ASN A 172 9.45 2.69 -3.08
CA ASN A 172 9.84 1.54 -2.26
C ASN A 172 9.16 1.55 -0.87
N ILE A 173 8.94 2.72 -0.27
CA ILE A 173 8.17 2.85 0.98
C ILE A 173 6.71 2.42 0.76
N VAL A 174 6.07 2.84 -0.34
CA VAL A 174 4.71 2.39 -0.70
C VAL A 174 4.68 0.86 -0.90
N ILE A 175 5.58 0.33 -1.73
CA ILE A 175 5.67 -1.11 -2.07
C ILE A 175 5.92 -1.98 -0.84
N SER A 176 6.78 -1.54 0.08
CA SER A 176 7.04 -2.21 1.36
C SER A 176 5.79 -2.25 2.23
N PHE A 177 5.10 -1.10 2.41
CA PHE A 177 3.89 -1.02 3.21
C PHE A 177 2.74 -1.88 2.62
N ILE A 178 2.56 -1.85 1.31
CA ILE A 178 1.60 -2.73 0.59
C ILE A 178 1.91 -4.20 0.85
N SER A 179 3.18 -4.60 0.70
CA SER A 179 3.59 -6.00 0.84
C SER A 179 3.44 -6.50 2.27
N ALA A 180 3.77 -5.68 3.26
CA ALA A 180 3.53 -5.96 4.68
C ALA A 180 2.03 -6.13 4.99
N LYS A 181 1.17 -5.25 4.46
CA LYS A 181 -0.28 -5.35 4.64
C LYS A 181 -0.88 -6.59 3.99
N LEU A 182 -0.48 -6.93 2.76
CA LEU A 182 -0.92 -8.16 2.08
C LEU A 182 -0.50 -9.42 2.84
N THR A 183 0.74 -9.48 3.35
CA THR A 183 1.21 -10.59 4.20
C THR A 183 0.39 -10.70 5.49
N ALA A 184 0.13 -9.57 6.17
CA ALA A 184 -0.72 -9.56 7.36
C ALA A 184 -2.14 -10.04 7.07
N ARG A 185 -2.77 -9.58 5.97
CA ARG A 185 -4.11 -10.03 5.55
C ARG A 185 -4.13 -11.55 5.28
N ARG A 186 -3.14 -12.06 4.55
CA ARG A 186 -2.97 -13.51 4.30
C ARG A 186 -2.82 -14.31 5.59
N TYR A 187 -1.98 -13.85 6.53
CA TYR A 187 -1.80 -14.53 7.81
C TYR A 187 -3.12 -14.61 8.60
N THR A 188 -3.83 -13.50 8.77
CA THR A 188 -5.10 -13.48 9.54
C THR A 188 -6.21 -14.27 8.84
N ALA A 189 -6.30 -14.21 7.50
CA ALA A 189 -7.26 -15.00 6.74
C ALA A 189 -7.01 -16.51 6.88
N LYS A 190 -5.75 -16.96 6.77
CA LYS A 190 -5.38 -18.37 7.01
C LYS A 190 -5.76 -18.79 8.44
N LYS A 191 -5.49 -17.95 9.46
CA LYS A 191 -5.81 -18.25 10.85
C LYS A 191 -7.32 -18.44 11.08
N ILE A 192 -8.16 -17.58 10.50
CA ILE A 192 -9.62 -17.69 10.65
C ILE A 192 -10.16 -18.92 9.92
N ILE A 193 -9.61 -19.25 8.74
CA ILE A 193 -9.94 -20.50 8.05
C ILE A 193 -9.55 -21.72 8.90
N ALA A 194 -8.40 -21.69 9.59
CA ALA A 194 -7.98 -22.75 10.51
C ALA A 194 -8.94 -22.92 11.71
N GLU A 195 -9.40 -21.80 12.29
CA GLU A 195 -10.38 -21.77 13.38
C GLU A 195 -11.72 -22.41 12.95
N SER A 196 -12.15 -22.18 11.70
CA SER A 196 -13.49 -22.55 11.19
C SER A 196 -13.75 -24.03 10.87
N ILE A 197 -12.78 -24.92 11.02
CA ILE A 197 -12.85 -26.30 10.49
C ILE A 197 -13.62 -27.26 11.42
N GLY A 198 -13.71 -26.94 12.71
CA GLY A 198 -14.35 -27.78 13.72
C GLY A 198 -13.69 -29.16 13.89
N THR A 199 -14.28 -29.98 14.75
CA THR A 199 -13.86 -31.37 15.01
C THR A 199 -14.57 -32.34 14.07
N THR A 200 -13.95 -33.49 13.81
CA THR A 200 -14.62 -34.61 13.14
C THR A 200 -15.67 -35.20 14.08
N ALA A 201 -16.84 -35.59 13.56
CA ALA A 201 -17.83 -36.34 14.32
C ALA A 201 -17.26 -37.67 14.85
N GLU A 202 -17.87 -38.20 15.92
CA GLU A 202 -17.50 -39.52 16.47
C GLU A 202 -17.97 -40.68 15.58
N ASP A 203 -19.01 -40.46 14.78
CA ASP A 203 -19.53 -41.41 13.79
C ASP A 203 -18.75 -41.29 12.47
N PRO A 204 -18.05 -42.36 11.99
CA PRO A 204 -17.34 -42.34 10.72
C PRO A 204 -18.23 -42.20 9.47
N GLU A 205 -19.55 -42.42 9.57
CA GLU A 205 -20.49 -42.26 8.45
C GLU A 205 -21.01 -40.82 8.34
N GLU A 206 -20.98 -40.00 9.40
CA GLU A 206 -21.41 -38.60 9.31
C GLU A 206 -20.31 -37.70 8.71
N LEU A 207 -20.56 -37.24 7.47
CA LEU A 207 -19.69 -36.33 6.72
C LEU A 207 -19.55 -34.92 7.31
N LYS A 208 -20.29 -34.58 8.38
CA LYS A 208 -20.32 -33.24 8.97
C LYS A 208 -19.23 -33.02 10.00
N ARG A 209 -18.88 -31.76 10.18
CA ARG A 209 -18.03 -31.29 11.29
C ARG A 209 -18.88 -30.80 12.45
N VAL A 210 -18.41 -31.08 13.67
CA VAL A 210 -18.94 -30.55 14.92
C VAL A 210 -18.19 -29.25 15.24
N ASP A 211 -18.88 -28.24 15.77
CA ASP A 211 -18.32 -26.93 16.14
C ASP A 211 -17.53 -26.23 15.00
N ALA A 212 -17.94 -26.41 13.75
CA ALA A 212 -17.41 -25.68 12.60
C ALA A 212 -18.26 -24.44 12.26
N ASP A 213 -17.62 -23.41 11.70
CA ASP A 213 -18.36 -22.28 11.12
C ASP A 213 -18.94 -22.69 9.76
N ASP A 214 -20.20 -22.35 9.50
CA ASP A 214 -20.73 -22.41 8.13
C ASP A 214 -20.04 -21.37 7.23
N ILE A 215 -20.26 -21.44 5.91
CA ILE A 215 -19.54 -20.59 4.95
C ILE A 215 -19.91 -19.09 5.03
N LEU A 216 -21.10 -18.73 5.52
CA LEU A 216 -21.45 -17.34 5.82
C LEU A 216 -20.79 -16.90 7.13
N ALA A 217 -20.89 -17.68 8.21
CA ALA A 217 -20.23 -17.37 9.48
C ALA A 217 -18.70 -17.18 9.33
N LEU A 218 -18.04 -18.04 8.55
CA LEU A 218 -16.62 -17.88 8.18
C LEU A 218 -16.37 -16.60 7.37
N CYS A 219 -17.23 -16.26 6.40
CA CYS A 219 -17.11 -15.02 5.63
C CYS A 219 -17.33 -13.76 6.50
N GLU A 220 -18.30 -13.79 7.42
CA GLU A 220 -18.53 -12.72 8.39
C GLU A 220 -17.35 -12.57 9.36
N GLY A 221 -16.81 -13.70 9.85
CA GLY A 221 -15.60 -13.75 10.66
C GLY A 221 -14.40 -13.10 9.95
N LEU A 222 -14.21 -13.36 8.66
CA LEU A 222 -13.18 -12.72 7.83
C LEU A 222 -13.42 -11.20 7.69
N VAL A 223 -14.64 -10.78 7.34
CA VAL A 223 -15.00 -9.36 7.19
C VAL A 223 -14.84 -8.60 8.51
N ALA A 224 -15.33 -9.15 9.62
CA ALA A 224 -15.31 -8.51 10.93
C ALA A 224 -13.90 -8.49 11.57
N LYS A 225 -13.24 -9.65 11.70
CA LYS A 225 -11.94 -9.77 12.39
C LYS A 225 -10.80 -9.08 11.61
N VAL A 226 -10.82 -9.14 10.27
CA VAL A 226 -9.69 -8.64 9.46
C VAL A 226 -9.99 -7.29 8.79
N PHE A 227 -11.25 -7.02 8.42
CA PHE A 227 -11.59 -6.03 7.39
C PHE A 227 -12.67 -5.00 7.78
N LYS A 228 -12.95 -4.82 9.08
CA LYS A 228 -14.03 -3.93 9.60
C LYS A 228 -14.11 -2.54 8.92
N ALA A 229 -12.98 -1.91 8.64
CA ALA A 229 -12.91 -0.59 8.01
C ALA A 229 -13.34 -0.56 6.52
N ALA A 230 -13.34 -1.71 5.84
CA ALA A 230 -13.64 -1.83 4.41
C ALA A 230 -15.13 -2.11 4.10
N LYS A 231 -15.96 -2.33 5.13
CA LYS A 231 -17.43 -2.58 5.04
C LYS A 231 -17.80 -3.59 3.92
N ILE A 232 -17.01 -4.65 3.79
CA ILE A 232 -17.10 -5.62 2.67
C ILE A 232 -18.42 -6.38 2.73
N VAL A 233 -19.17 -6.32 1.64
CA VAL A 233 -20.43 -7.04 1.43
C VAL A 233 -20.11 -8.46 0.98
N ILE A 234 -20.60 -9.47 1.67
CA ILE A 234 -20.37 -10.88 1.32
C ILE A 234 -21.14 -11.22 0.04
N THR A 235 -20.53 -12.00 -0.86
CA THR A 235 -21.10 -12.37 -2.17
C THR A 235 -20.89 -13.85 -2.45
N VAL A 236 -21.78 -14.47 -3.25
CA VAL A 236 -21.67 -15.91 -3.59
C VAL A 236 -20.30 -16.28 -4.19
N PRO A 237 -19.68 -15.47 -5.09
CA PRO A 237 -18.32 -15.73 -5.56
C PRO A 237 -17.25 -15.66 -4.46
N MET A 238 -17.38 -14.73 -3.50
CA MET A 238 -16.48 -14.66 -2.34
C MET A 238 -16.63 -15.90 -1.45
N CYS A 239 -17.86 -16.33 -1.13
CA CYS A 239 -18.10 -17.57 -0.38
C CYS A 239 -17.47 -18.78 -1.07
N ALA A 240 -17.65 -18.91 -2.40
CA ALA A 240 -17.05 -20.00 -3.16
C ALA A 240 -15.51 -19.95 -3.16
N ARG A 241 -14.91 -18.74 -3.19
CA ARG A 241 -13.45 -18.55 -3.10
C ARG A 241 -12.92 -18.91 -1.71
N VAL A 242 -13.64 -18.58 -0.65
CA VAL A 242 -13.29 -18.92 0.74
C VAL A 242 -13.43 -20.43 0.99
N ALA A 243 -14.50 -21.06 0.51
CA ALA A 243 -14.68 -22.52 0.55
C ALA A 243 -13.53 -23.28 -0.13
N PHE A 244 -13.02 -22.75 -1.26
CA PHE A 244 -11.83 -23.29 -1.92
C PHE A 244 -10.55 -23.14 -1.07
N LEU A 245 -10.36 -22.02 -0.38
CA LEU A 245 -9.24 -21.84 0.55
C LEU A 245 -9.34 -22.80 1.77
N ARG A 246 -10.55 -23.05 2.29
CA ARG A 246 -10.80 -24.06 3.33
C ARG A 246 -10.49 -25.48 2.83
N LEU A 247 -10.91 -25.82 1.61
CA LEU A 247 -10.59 -27.10 0.97
C LEU A 247 -9.06 -27.34 0.84
N ILE A 248 -8.28 -26.32 0.47
CA ILE A 248 -6.80 -26.43 0.44
C ILE A 248 -6.25 -26.68 1.84
N TYR A 249 -6.73 -25.94 2.85
CA TYR A 249 -6.25 -26.06 4.22
C TYR A 249 -6.45 -27.49 4.74
N VAL A 250 -7.65 -28.03 4.56
CA VAL A 250 -8.05 -29.36 5.03
C VAL A 250 -7.30 -30.46 4.27
N GLY A 251 -6.96 -30.24 3.00
CA GLY A 251 -6.11 -31.15 2.23
C GLY A 251 -4.62 -31.08 2.57
N GLN A 252 -4.15 -30.03 3.26
CA GLN A 252 -2.74 -29.80 3.58
C GLN A 252 -2.56 -29.00 4.91
N PRO A 253 -2.98 -29.55 6.07
CA PRO A 253 -2.95 -28.81 7.35
C PRO A 253 -1.52 -28.38 7.73
N ASP A 254 -0.54 -29.27 7.51
CA ASP A 254 0.87 -29.07 7.85
C ASP A 254 1.64 -28.19 6.85
N ALA A 255 0.98 -27.59 5.85
CA ALA A 255 1.65 -26.78 4.82
C ALA A 255 2.41 -25.56 5.37
N GLY A 256 2.14 -25.13 6.61
CA GLY A 256 2.84 -24.02 7.25
C GLY A 256 2.77 -22.75 6.39
N ASP A 257 3.91 -22.11 6.14
CA ASP A 257 3.99 -20.91 5.31
C ASP A 257 3.67 -21.18 3.83
N LYS A 258 3.92 -22.41 3.34
CA LYS A 258 3.68 -22.82 1.94
C LYS A 258 2.21 -22.92 1.56
N TYR A 259 1.28 -22.79 2.52
CA TYR A 259 -0.17 -22.85 2.29
C TYR A 259 -0.62 -21.94 1.15
N TRP A 260 -0.06 -20.73 1.05
CA TRP A 260 -0.43 -19.79 -0.01
C TRP A 260 0.20 -20.12 -1.37
N ASP A 261 1.38 -20.73 -1.39
CA ASP A 261 2.01 -21.24 -2.62
C ASP A 261 1.21 -22.44 -3.18
N SER A 262 0.76 -23.35 -2.30
CA SER A 262 -0.17 -24.43 -2.65
C SER A 262 -1.50 -23.91 -3.18
N ALA A 263 -2.03 -22.82 -2.61
CA ALA A 263 -3.25 -22.18 -3.10
C ALA A 263 -3.08 -21.65 -4.52
N ASP A 264 -1.92 -21.05 -4.82
CA ASP A 264 -1.57 -20.52 -6.14
C ASP A 264 -1.32 -21.62 -7.16
N GLU A 265 -0.63 -22.70 -6.77
CA GLU A 265 -0.45 -23.90 -7.59
C GLU A 265 -1.82 -24.45 -8.01
N LYS A 266 -2.75 -24.60 -7.06
CA LYS A 266 -4.09 -25.10 -7.39
C LYS A 266 -4.91 -24.12 -8.22
N LEU A 267 -4.84 -22.81 -7.98
CA LEU A 267 -5.46 -21.80 -8.85
C LEU A 267 -4.91 -21.83 -10.29
N LYS A 268 -3.61 -22.11 -10.45
CA LYS A 268 -2.96 -22.29 -11.75
C LYS A 268 -3.44 -23.58 -12.42
N ASP A 269 -3.51 -24.69 -11.69
CA ASP A 269 -4.11 -25.95 -12.16
C ASP A 269 -5.56 -25.75 -12.63
N PHE A 270 -6.41 -25.04 -11.87
CA PHE A 270 -7.79 -24.74 -12.27
C PHE A 270 -7.85 -24.00 -13.60
N ARG A 271 -7.02 -22.96 -13.79
CA ARG A 271 -7.01 -22.19 -15.03
C ARG A 271 -6.50 -23.01 -16.21
N VAL A 272 -5.45 -23.82 -16.03
CA VAL A 272 -4.92 -24.68 -17.09
C VAL A 272 -5.92 -25.78 -17.46
N LYS A 273 -6.42 -26.56 -16.49
CA LYS A 273 -7.36 -27.68 -16.69
C LYS A 273 -8.72 -27.24 -17.26
N LEU A 274 -9.10 -25.97 -17.07
CA LEU A 274 -10.35 -25.39 -17.58
C LEU A 274 -10.15 -24.39 -18.74
N SER A 275 -8.95 -24.31 -19.31
CA SER A 275 -8.60 -23.45 -20.45
C SER A 275 -8.89 -21.95 -20.23
N ASN A 276 -8.77 -21.50 -18.98
CA ASN A 276 -9.11 -20.15 -18.48
C ASN A 276 -10.55 -19.68 -18.76
N ASP A 277 -11.49 -20.59 -19.03
CA ASP A 277 -12.89 -20.25 -19.31
C ASP A 277 -13.62 -19.83 -18.01
N PRO A 278 -14.14 -18.59 -17.92
CA PRO A 278 -14.76 -18.09 -16.70
C PRO A 278 -16.05 -18.83 -16.32
N LYS A 279 -16.80 -19.39 -17.28
CA LYS A 279 -18.00 -20.20 -16.99
C LYS A 279 -17.60 -21.53 -16.36
N LYS A 280 -16.57 -22.20 -16.91
CA LYS A 280 -16.08 -23.48 -16.38
C LYS A 280 -15.50 -23.30 -14.98
N ILE A 281 -14.70 -22.25 -14.78
CA ILE A 281 -14.12 -21.88 -13.48
C ILE A 281 -15.26 -21.58 -12.48
N SER A 282 -16.22 -20.71 -12.81
CA SER A 282 -17.35 -20.39 -11.94
C SER A 282 -18.18 -21.64 -11.57
N SER A 283 -18.55 -22.47 -12.55
CA SER A 283 -19.24 -23.75 -12.31
C SER A 283 -18.46 -24.70 -11.40
N LYS A 284 -17.12 -24.67 -11.44
CA LYS A 284 -16.27 -25.50 -10.61
C LYS A 284 -16.10 -24.95 -9.18
N PHE A 285 -16.07 -23.64 -9.01
CA PHE A 285 -16.13 -22.97 -7.70
C PHE A 285 -17.49 -23.18 -7.02
N ALA A 286 -18.60 -23.08 -7.77
CA ALA A 286 -19.94 -23.38 -7.24
C ALA A 286 -20.04 -24.80 -6.66
N LYS A 287 -19.46 -25.81 -7.34
CA LYS A 287 -19.41 -27.20 -6.82
C LYS A 287 -18.62 -27.31 -5.51
N ILE A 288 -17.52 -26.57 -5.37
CA ILE A 288 -16.74 -26.54 -4.13
C ILE A 288 -17.59 -25.94 -2.99
N LEU A 289 -18.30 -24.84 -3.26
CA LEU A 289 -19.24 -24.24 -2.29
C LEU A 289 -20.37 -25.20 -1.87
N SER A 290 -20.92 -25.98 -2.82
CA SER A 290 -21.93 -27.00 -2.51
C SER A 290 -21.38 -28.13 -1.61
N GLN A 291 -20.14 -28.56 -1.83
CA GLN A 291 -19.49 -29.60 -1.01
C GLN A 291 -19.09 -29.05 0.37
N ASP A 292 -18.64 -27.81 0.44
CA ASP A 292 -18.31 -27.12 1.69
C ASP A 292 -19.56 -26.99 2.60
N ARG A 293 -20.71 -26.60 2.04
CA ARG A 293 -22.01 -26.64 2.75
C ARG A 293 -22.37 -28.04 3.28
N GLN A 294 -22.12 -29.09 2.51
CA GLN A 294 -22.42 -30.47 2.93
C GLN A 294 -21.56 -30.95 4.12
N VAL A 295 -20.37 -30.38 4.32
CA VAL A 295 -19.43 -30.76 5.40
C VAL A 295 -19.52 -29.83 6.61
N TYR A 296 -19.72 -28.53 6.41
CA TYR A 296 -19.60 -27.51 7.46
C TYR A 296 -20.91 -26.79 7.82
N GLY A 297 -22.01 -27.03 7.11
CA GLY A 297 -23.32 -26.45 7.43
C GLY A 297 -24.11 -26.02 6.20
N ASP A 298 -25.36 -26.47 6.09
CA ASP A 298 -26.22 -26.13 4.95
C ASP A 298 -27.02 -24.85 5.20
N VAL A 299 -26.50 -23.74 4.68
CA VAL A 299 -27.10 -22.40 4.80
C VAL A 299 -27.48 -21.88 3.42
N ASP A 300 -28.68 -21.30 3.28
CA ASP A 300 -29.13 -20.71 2.02
C ASP A 300 -28.46 -19.36 1.73
N VAL A 301 -27.26 -19.47 1.14
CA VAL A 301 -26.46 -18.34 0.63
C VAL A 301 -27.24 -17.50 -0.40
N ASP A 302 -28.06 -18.11 -1.25
CA ASP A 302 -28.76 -17.41 -2.35
C ASP A 302 -30.02 -16.67 -1.88
N TYR A 303 -30.65 -17.11 -0.79
CA TYR A 303 -31.67 -16.33 -0.09
C TYR A 303 -31.05 -15.17 0.68
N THR A 304 -30.00 -15.44 1.47
CA THR A 304 -29.39 -14.43 2.37
C THR A 304 -28.71 -13.28 1.62
N LEU A 305 -28.11 -13.53 0.45
CA LEU A 305 -27.36 -12.51 -0.29
C LEU A 305 -28.16 -11.80 -1.40
N LYS A 306 -29.44 -12.10 -1.59
CA LYS A 306 -30.28 -11.53 -2.69
C LYS A 306 -30.49 -10.01 -2.64
N SER A 307 -30.27 -9.38 -1.50
CA SER A 307 -30.40 -7.92 -1.29
C SER A 307 -29.05 -7.19 -1.30
N ALA A 308 -27.94 -7.90 -1.46
CA ALA A 308 -26.60 -7.41 -1.16
C ALA A 308 -25.91 -6.73 -2.37
N CYS A 309 -25.97 -5.39 -2.45
CA CYS A 309 -25.25 -4.62 -3.46
C CYS A 309 -23.78 -4.39 -3.05
N MET A 310 -22.82 -4.78 -3.91
CA MET A 310 -21.39 -4.58 -3.66
C MET A 310 -21.03 -3.11 -3.42
N ASN A 311 -20.24 -2.87 -2.37
CA ASN A 311 -19.77 -1.52 -2.04
C ASN A 311 -18.80 -0.97 -3.11
N ALA A 312 -18.55 0.34 -3.07
CA ALA A 312 -17.72 1.02 -4.09
C ALA A 312 -16.29 0.45 -4.16
N ALA A 313 -15.65 0.18 -3.01
CA ALA A 313 -14.29 -0.36 -2.96
C ALA A 313 -14.20 -1.79 -3.52
N GLN A 314 -15.22 -2.62 -3.28
CA GLN A 314 -15.32 -3.96 -3.88
C GLN A 314 -15.46 -3.90 -5.40
N ARG A 315 -16.36 -3.06 -5.92
CA ARG A 315 -16.58 -2.93 -7.36
C ARG A 315 -15.31 -2.47 -8.08
N MET A 316 -14.58 -1.51 -7.52
CA MET A 316 -13.25 -1.13 -8.03
C MET A 316 -12.25 -2.30 -7.99
N GLY A 317 -12.19 -3.02 -6.87
CA GLY A 317 -11.26 -4.14 -6.68
C GLY A 317 -11.49 -5.32 -7.64
N GLU A 318 -12.74 -5.55 -8.06
CA GLU A 318 -13.07 -6.55 -9.08
C GLU A 318 -12.97 -5.98 -10.51
N GLY A 319 -13.36 -4.71 -10.71
CA GLY A 319 -13.36 -4.01 -12.00
C GLY A 319 -11.98 -3.85 -12.64
N VAL A 320 -10.91 -3.75 -11.83
CA VAL A 320 -9.52 -3.78 -12.33
C VAL A 320 -9.20 -5.10 -13.05
N TYR A 321 -9.64 -6.25 -12.53
CA TYR A 321 -9.41 -7.56 -13.19
C TYR A 321 -10.22 -7.74 -14.47
N ALA A 322 -11.42 -7.17 -14.53
CA ALA A 322 -12.30 -7.29 -15.68
C ALA A 322 -11.83 -6.43 -16.88
N GLY A 323 -10.97 -5.43 -16.65
CA GLY A 323 -10.50 -4.49 -17.69
C GLY A 323 -11.58 -3.53 -18.21
N THR A 324 -12.78 -3.54 -17.61
CA THR A 324 -13.99 -2.85 -18.11
C THR A 324 -14.26 -1.51 -17.43
N GLU A 325 -13.60 -1.17 -16.33
CA GLU A 325 -13.70 0.17 -15.75
C GLU A 325 -12.61 1.08 -16.30
N GLY A 326 -13.02 2.08 -17.10
CA GLY A 326 -12.21 3.26 -17.41
C GLY A 326 -11.93 4.10 -16.16
N ALA A 327 -11.11 5.14 -16.30
CA ALA A 327 -10.74 5.98 -15.17
C ALA A 327 -11.99 6.65 -14.53
N PRO A 328 -12.09 6.67 -13.19
CA PRO A 328 -13.24 7.23 -12.49
C PRO A 328 -13.33 8.74 -12.75
N VAL A 329 -14.48 9.21 -13.24
CA VAL A 329 -14.81 10.63 -13.23
C VAL A 329 -14.87 11.07 -11.76
N ASN A 330 -14.09 12.09 -11.38
CA ASN A 330 -13.89 12.50 -9.98
C ASN A 330 -15.20 12.77 -9.22
N GLY A 331 -15.75 11.73 -8.58
CA GLY A 331 -16.80 11.86 -7.59
C GLY A 331 -16.18 12.37 -6.29
N ALA A 332 -16.78 13.42 -5.72
CA ALA A 332 -16.37 13.89 -4.40
C ALA A 332 -16.72 12.82 -3.34
N GLU A 333 -15.71 12.11 -2.82
CA GLU A 333 -15.86 11.35 -1.57
C GLU A 333 -16.15 12.36 -0.46
N GLN A 334 -17.43 12.55 -0.14
CA GLN A 334 -17.88 13.43 0.94
C GLN A 334 -17.34 12.89 2.26
N SER A 335 -16.59 13.73 2.98
CA SER A 335 -15.90 13.34 4.21
C SER A 335 -16.88 13.31 5.38
N ASP A 336 -17.31 12.10 5.74
CA ASP A 336 -17.95 11.82 7.03
C ASP A 336 -16.93 12.07 8.16
N ASP A 337 -16.88 13.30 8.68
CA ASP A 337 -16.11 13.66 9.89
C ASP A 337 -16.81 13.11 11.13
N ASP A 338 -16.54 11.84 11.42
CA ASP A 338 -17.04 11.09 12.57
C ASP A 338 -16.43 11.63 13.88
N SER A 339 -17.08 12.65 14.44
CA SER A 339 -16.66 13.34 15.66
C SER A 339 -17.23 12.65 16.91
N GLY A 340 -16.41 11.81 17.56
CA GLY A 340 -16.72 11.07 18.80
C GLY A 340 -15.51 10.91 19.71
#